data_AF-A0A944GIF3-F1
#
_entry.id   AF-A0A944GIF3-F1
#
_cell.length_a   1.000
_cell.length_b   1.000
_cell.length_c   1.000
_cell.angle_alpha   90.00
_cell.angle_beta   90.00
_cell.angle_gamma   90.00
#
_symmetry.space_group_name_H-M   'P 1'
#
loop_
_entity.id
_entity.type
_entity.pdbx_description
1 polymer ?
#
loop_
_entity_poly.entity_id
_entity_poly.type
_entity_poly.pdbx_seq_one_letter_code
_entity_poly.pdbx_strand_id
1 'polypeptide(L)'
;KDNASDKFLEIVETIDLKAFFATCPTLEAVVTAGEKATGVIASMANVEVPKMGEMVECEYAGHRFKLFRMPSSSRAYPLALEKKAEAYCKMFRQLGYEI
;
A
#
# COMPACT_ATOMS: atom_id res chain seq x y z
N LYS A 1 20.24 -2.47 15.62
CA LYS A 1 19.98 -1.10 15.11
C LYS A 1 19.85 -1.23 13.59
N ASP A 2 19.02 -2.20 13.16
CA ASP A 2 19.10 -2.86 11.85
C ASP A 2 17.68 -3.17 11.39
N ASN A 3 16.85 -2.15 11.26
CA ASN A 3 15.61 -2.33 10.51
C ASN A 3 15.91 -2.06 9.04
N ALA A 4 15.38 -2.91 8.15
CA ALA A 4 15.30 -2.64 6.72
C ALA A 4 14.30 -1.48 6.52
N SER A 5 14.70 -0.29 6.95
CA SER A 5 13.90 0.91 6.86
C SER A 5 13.92 1.38 5.42
N ASP A 6 12.73 1.53 4.83
CA ASP A 6 12.51 2.04 3.47
C ASP A 6 13.35 3.29 3.14
N LYS A 7 13.67 4.10 4.16
CA LYS A 7 14.39 5.37 4.04
C LYS A 7 15.77 5.26 3.39
N PHE A 8 16.40 4.09 3.42
CA PHE A 8 17.75 3.88 2.89
C PHE A 8 17.81 2.99 1.64
N LEU A 9 16.67 2.50 1.18
CA LEU A 9 16.64 1.68 -0.03
C LEU A 9 16.73 2.58 -1.25
N GLU A 10 17.15 2.01 -2.38
CA GLU A 10 17.03 2.59 -3.72
C GLU A 10 16.02 1.73 -4.50
N ILE A 11 15.17 2.36 -5.32
CA ILE A 11 14.30 1.60 -6.22
C ILE A 11 15.07 1.44 -7.53
N VAL A 12 15.54 0.23 -7.81
CA VAL A 12 16.26 -0.09 -9.04
C VAL A 12 15.30 -0.28 -10.22
N GLU A 13 14.10 -0.80 -9.94
CA GLU A 13 13.07 -1.04 -10.93
C GLU A 13 11.69 -0.85 -10.31
N THR A 14 10.80 -0.16 -11.04
CA THR A 14 9.40 0.03 -10.65
C THR A 14 8.50 -0.94 -11.41
N ILE A 15 7.40 -1.35 -10.80
CA ILE A 15 6.36 -2.13 -11.47
C ILE A 15 5.77 -1.37 -12.67
N ASP A 16 5.55 -2.06 -13.79
CA ASP A 16 4.64 -1.59 -14.84
C ASP A 16 3.20 -1.81 -14.39
N LEU A 17 2.67 -0.81 -13.68
CA LEU A 17 1.35 -0.88 -13.08
C LEU A 17 0.24 -1.00 -14.13
N LYS A 18 0.44 -0.41 -15.32
CA LYS A 18 -0.52 -0.47 -16.42
C LYS A 18 -0.61 -1.90 -16.97
N ALA A 19 0.53 -2.52 -17.26
CA ALA A 19 0.57 -3.91 -17.71
C ALA A 19 -0.03 -4.85 -16.64
N PHE A 20 0.25 -4.59 -15.37
CA PHE A 20 -0.31 -5.38 -14.27
C PHE A 20 -1.85 -5.31 -14.22
N PHE A 21 -2.44 -4.11 -14.29
CA PHE A 21 -3.90 -3.96 -14.29
C PHE A 21 -4.57 -4.61 -15.51
N ALA A 22 -3.92 -4.64 -16.67
CA ALA A 22 -4.43 -5.38 -17.83
C ALA A 22 -4.53 -6.89 -17.57
N THR A 23 -3.68 -7.46 -16.70
CA THR A 23 -3.75 -8.88 -16.31
C THR A 23 -4.75 -9.16 -15.18
N CYS A 24 -5.13 -8.13 -14.42
CA CYS A 24 -6.03 -8.24 -13.27
C CYS A 24 -7.09 -7.12 -13.29
N PRO A 25 -8.08 -7.18 -14.21
CA PRO A 25 -9.05 -6.11 -14.40
C PRO A 25 -10.03 -5.97 -13.23
N THR A 26 -10.14 -6.99 -12.36
CA THR A 26 -10.99 -6.99 -11.17
C THR A 26 -10.26 -6.49 -9.93
N LEU A 27 -9.06 -5.92 -10.07
CA LEU A 27 -8.32 -5.37 -8.94
C LEU A 27 -9.03 -4.13 -8.39
N GLU A 28 -9.37 -4.19 -7.10
CA GLU A 28 -10.05 -3.09 -6.40
C GLU A 28 -9.12 -2.31 -5.46
N ALA A 29 -8.01 -2.91 -5.03
CA ALA A 29 -7.14 -2.33 -4.02
C ALA A 29 -5.67 -2.70 -4.22
N VAL A 30 -4.81 -1.70 -4.05
CA VAL A 30 -3.36 -1.86 -3.91
C VAL A 30 -3.00 -1.56 -2.46
N VAL A 31 -2.46 -2.56 -1.77
CA VAL A 31 -2.05 -2.43 -0.37
C VAL A 31 -0.52 -2.38 -0.31
N THR A 32 0.01 -1.26 0.15
CA THR A 32 1.46 -1.07 0.30
C THR A 32 1.83 -1.05 1.78
N ALA A 33 3.00 -1.58 2.10
CA ALA A 33 3.54 -1.60 3.46
C ALA A 33 4.70 -0.61 3.55
N GLY A 34 4.52 0.48 4.31
CA GLY A 34 5.53 1.53 4.43
C GLY A 34 5.39 2.68 3.42
N GLU A 35 6.17 3.74 3.63
CA GLU A 35 6.00 5.01 2.93
C GLU A 35 6.49 4.96 1.49
N LYS A 36 7.63 4.29 1.26
CA LYS A 36 8.30 4.35 -0.04
C LYS A 36 7.52 3.64 -1.13
N ALA A 37 7.01 2.44 -0.84
CA ALA A 37 6.14 1.72 -1.77
C ALA A 37 4.84 2.49 -2.05
N THR A 38 4.24 3.09 -1.01
CA THR A 38 3.05 3.95 -1.19
C THR A 38 3.36 5.12 -2.12
N GLY A 39 4.49 5.80 -1.92
CA GLY A 39 4.91 6.96 -2.69
C GLY A 39 5.07 6.68 -4.19
N VAL A 40 5.59 5.50 -4.56
CA VAL A 40 5.71 5.09 -5.96
C VAL A 40 4.33 5.03 -6.63
N ILE A 41 3.38 4.32 -6.02
CA ILE A 41 2.04 4.15 -6.59
C ILE A 41 1.27 5.47 -6.57
N ALA A 42 1.37 6.25 -5.49
CA ALA A 42 0.75 7.57 -5.38
C ALA A 42 1.25 8.54 -6.45
N SER A 43 2.57 8.53 -6.72
CA SER A 43 3.16 9.34 -7.78
C SER A 43 2.70 8.91 -9.17
N MET A 44 2.55 7.60 -9.43
CA MET A 44 2.03 7.09 -10.70
C MET A 44 0.57 7.51 -10.94
N ALA A 45 -0.24 7.49 -9.89
CA ALA A 45 -1.66 7.87 -9.93
C ALA A 45 -1.92 9.38 -9.73
N ASN A 46 -0.87 10.19 -9.53
CA ASN A 46 -0.95 11.63 -9.26
C ASN A 46 -1.88 11.99 -8.08
N VAL A 47 -1.72 11.27 -6.96
CA VAL A 47 -2.47 11.51 -5.71
C VAL A 47 -1.51 11.78 -4.54
N GLU A 48 -2.03 12.36 -3.46
CA GLU A 48 -1.27 12.47 -2.22
C GLU A 48 -1.09 11.10 -1.56
N VAL A 49 0.06 10.92 -0.90
CA VAL A 49 0.35 9.71 -0.13
C VAL A 49 -0.61 9.65 1.07
N PRO A 50 -1.45 8.61 1.21
CA PRO A 50 -2.34 8.49 2.35
C PRO A 50 -1.57 8.40 3.66
N LYS A 51 -2.25 8.75 4.76
CA LYS A 51 -1.71 8.50 6.11
C LYS A 51 -1.64 7.00 6.38
N MET A 52 -0.80 6.63 7.34
CA MET A 52 -0.68 5.25 7.80
C MET A 52 -2.05 4.73 8.31
N GLY A 53 -2.51 3.60 7.77
CA GLY A 53 -3.80 2.98 8.09
C GLY A 53 -5.00 3.58 7.35
N GLU A 54 -4.76 4.45 6.36
CA GLU A 54 -5.80 5.09 5.54
C GLU A 54 -5.64 4.72 4.05
N MET A 55 -6.62 5.12 3.25
CA MET A 55 -6.61 4.98 1.80
C MET A 55 -7.01 6.25 1.08
N VAL A 56 -6.65 6.30 -0.20
CA VAL A 56 -7.19 7.23 -1.17
C VAL A 56 -7.73 6.46 -2.37
N GLU A 57 -8.73 7.02 -3.03
CA GLU A 57 -9.19 6.51 -4.32
C GLU A 57 -8.24 7.01 -5.41
N CYS A 58 -7.92 6.14 -6.36
CA CYS A 58 -6.98 6.40 -7.44
C CYS A 58 -7.61 6.01 -8.78
N GLU A 59 -7.21 6.71 -9.84
CA GLU A 59 -7.48 6.30 -11.20
C GLU A 59 -6.16 6.33 -11.99
N TYR A 60 -5.81 5.22 -12.63
CA TYR A 60 -4.60 5.13 -13.44
C TYR A 60 -4.85 4.21 -14.63
N ALA A 61 -4.47 4.67 -15.83
CA ALA A 61 -4.67 3.94 -17.09
C ALA A 61 -6.11 3.44 -17.31
N GLY A 62 -7.12 4.20 -16.84
CA GLY A 62 -8.54 3.83 -16.96
C GLY A 62 -9.04 2.82 -15.90
N HIS A 63 -8.19 2.42 -14.95
CA HIS A 63 -8.56 1.55 -13.85
C HIS A 63 -8.68 2.34 -12.55
N ARG A 64 -9.80 2.15 -11.86
CA ARG A 64 -10.05 2.72 -10.52
C ARG A 64 -9.68 1.69 -9.46
N PHE A 65 -8.95 2.13 -8.45
CA PHE A 65 -8.54 1.28 -7.33
C PHE A 65 -8.33 2.11 -6.07
N LYS A 66 -8.30 1.46 -4.91
CA LYS A 66 -7.97 2.09 -3.62
C LYS A 66 -6.50 1.85 -3.30
N LEU A 67 -5.75 2.90 -2.99
CA LEU A 67 -4.38 2.78 -2.51
C LEU A 67 -4.35 2.88 -0.99
N PHE A 68 -3.92 1.81 -0.30
CA PHE A 68 -3.74 1.78 1.15
C PHE A 68 -2.27 1.90 1.54
N ARG A 69 -1.99 2.68 2.59
CA ARG A 69 -0.69 2.71 3.27
C ARG A 69 -0.78 1.98 4.60
N MET A 70 -0.21 0.78 4.67
CA MET A 70 -0.25 -0.08 5.86
C MET A 70 1.08 -0.10 6.60
N PRO A 71 1.07 -0.35 7.93
CA PRO A 71 2.31 -0.54 8.66
C PRO A 71 3.02 -1.79 8.15
N SER A 72 4.36 -1.77 8.14
CA SER A 72 5.11 -2.96 7.75
C SER A 72 4.78 -4.15 8.66
N SER A 73 4.47 -5.29 8.03
CA SER A 73 4.23 -6.56 8.70
C SER A 73 5.51 -7.18 9.30
N SER A 74 6.68 -6.65 8.95
CA SER A 74 7.96 -7.10 9.49
C SER A 74 8.02 -6.97 11.02
N ARG A 75 8.63 -7.96 11.68
CA ARG A 75 8.93 -7.91 13.13
C ARG A 75 9.84 -6.74 13.49
N ALA A 76 10.69 -6.28 12.57
CA ALA A 76 11.61 -5.17 12.79
C ALA A 76 10.92 -3.80 12.81
N TYR A 77 9.67 -3.71 12.34
CA TYR A 77 8.92 -2.46 12.39
C TYR A 77 8.43 -2.20 13.82
N PRO A 78 8.77 -1.03 14.43
CA PRO A 78 8.56 -0.73 15.85
C PRO A 78 7.10 -0.35 16.16
N LEU A 79 6.19 -1.27 15.87
CA LEU A 79 4.77 -1.18 16.20
C LEU A 79 4.33 -2.53 16.77
N ALA A 80 3.59 -2.48 17.89
CA ALA A 80 3.04 -3.68 18.53
C ALA A 80 2.22 -4.50 17.53
N LEU A 81 2.26 -5.83 17.68
CA LEU A 81 1.59 -6.75 16.76
C LEU A 81 0.08 -6.50 16.72
N GLU A 82 -0.51 -6.22 17.87
CA GLU A 82 -1.94 -5.93 18.05
C GLU A 82 -2.33 -4.69 17.24
N LYS A 83 -1.51 -3.63 17.28
CA LYS A 83 -1.75 -2.41 16.50
C LYS A 83 -1.58 -2.63 15.00
N LYS A 84 -0.66 -3.51 14.58
CA LYS A 84 -0.57 -3.93 13.17
C LYS A 84 -1.84 -4.66 12.78
N ALA A 85 -2.25 -5.65 13.57
CA ALA A 85 -3.45 -6.45 13.32
C ALA A 85 -4.71 -5.58 13.25
N GLU A 86 -4.90 -4.62 14.16
CA GLU A 86 -5.99 -3.65 14.14
C GLU A 86 -6.03 -2.84 12.82
N ALA A 87 -4.88 -2.34 12.35
CA ALA A 87 -4.80 -1.61 11.10
C ALA A 87 -5.23 -2.48 9.91
N TYR A 88 -4.67 -3.69 9.79
CA TYR A 88 -5.03 -4.63 8.72
C TYR A 88 -6.50 -5.08 8.81
N CYS A 89 -7.02 -5.33 10.02
CA CYS A 89 -8.41 -5.69 10.25
C CYS A 89 -9.36 -4.58 9.76
N LYS A 90 -9.07 -3.31 10.10
CA LYS A 90 -9.85 -2.16 9.60
C LYS A 90 -9.82 -2.10 8.07
N MET A 91 -8.64 -2.25 7.45
CA MET A 91 -8.47 -2.25 6.00
C MET A 91 -9.32 -3.34 5.34
N PHE A 92 -9.22 -4.58 5.81
CA PHE A 92 -9.99 -5.69 5.24
C PHE A 92 -11.51 -5.50 5.41
N ARG A 93 -11.97 -4.99 6.56
CA ARG A 93 -13.39 -4.64 6.73
C ARG A 93 -13.85 -3.55 5.75
N GLN A 94 -13.01 -2.56 5.46
CA GLN A 94 -13.30 -1.53 4.44
C GLN A 94 -13.33 -2.07 3.00
N LEU A 95 -12.71 -3.23 2.77
CA LEU A 95 -12.80 -3.99 1.51
C LEU A 95 -13.95 -5.00 1.51
N GLY A 96 -14.76 -5.05 2.58
CA GLY A 96 -15.93 -5.93 2.67
C GLY A 96 -15.66 -7.34 3.18
N TYR A 97 -14.47 -7.63 3.70
CA TYR A 97 -14.17 -8.93 4.31
C TYR A 97 -14.69 -9.02 5.75
N GLU A 98 -15.27 -10.16 6.11
CA GLU A 98 -15.61 -10.50 7.50
C GLU A 98 -14.39 -11.11 8.21
N ILE A 99 -13.90 -10.41 9.24
CA ILE A 99 -12.71 -10.77 10.06
C ILE A 99 -13.00 -10.47 11.52
#